data_AF-A0A2R6X7J2-F1
#
_entry.id   AF-A0A2R6X7J2-F1
#
_cell.length_a   1.000
_cell.length_b   1.000
_cell.length_c   1.000
_cell.angle_alpha   90.00
_cell.angle_beta   90.00
_cell.angle_gamma   90.00
#
_symmetry.space_group_name_H-M   'P 1'
#
loop_
_entity.id
_entity.type
_entity.pdbx_description
1 polymer ?
#
loop_
_entity_poly.entity_id
_entity_poly.type
_entity_poly.pdbx_seq_one_letter_code
_entity_poly.pdbx_strand_id
1 'polypeptide(L)'
;MSRKNSTPLGADATSIWLLLLIFSASVSDSIGEDLLGVCYGELGQDLPPISTTIKLLKELHADAVRLYDANPSVLTALRGTGIGVIVSVLDSELQDFAQNPTTAVLWVQKYVSPFYPSTRITYIAVGNEILSPGTVDEYGPHLVPAMWNLYHALAGRRLQDHIKVVAPVSGDILGTSWPPSKGAFSQLNYIHPLLRFLEYTKSKFFINVYPYYAHRMNPVQVPLDYAVFLKTEPEFKDPITGLPYYNLFDAMIDATYSAMLDIGITKVGVAVGETGWPTAGGYAASARTAKLYIRNLIQHVQRGGTPNRPKERVPVFLFSLYNENEKIGPDTEKNWGIFYPNATKVYDVDLDPVTSDL
;
A
#
# COMPACT_ATOMS: atom_id res chain seq x y z
N MET A 1 -92.32 1.03 19.20
CA MET A 1 -91.18 0.53 20.00
C MET A 1 -89.89 1.13 19.43
N SER A 2 -89.24 1.96 20.24
CA SER A 2 -87.81 2.39 20.28
C SER A 2 -86.93 2.46 19.01
N ARG A 3 -86.43 3.68 18.72
CA ARG A 3 -85.03 4.14 18.41
C ARG A 3 -84.24 3.45 17.28
N LYS A 4 -83.30 4.07 16.54
CA LYS A 4 -82.76 5.44 16.36
C LYS A 4 -81.77 5.39 15.17
N ASN A 5 -81.64 6.53 14.49
CA ASN A 5 -80.58 7.06 13.61
C ASN A 5 -79.16 6.45 13.72
N SER A 6 -78.43 6.38 12.59
CA SER A 6 -77.42 7.38 12.16
C SER A 6 -76.40 6.81 11.13
N THR A 7 -76.29 7.45 9.96
CA THR A 7 -75.09 7.52 9.06
C THR A 7 -73.89 8.19 9.80
N PRO A 8 -72.59 8.18 9.35
CA PRO A 8 -72.14 8.25 7.94
C PRO A 8 -70.73 7.67 7.57
N LEU A 9 -70.38 7.80 6.27
CA LEU A 9 -69.07 8.12 5.64
C LEU A 9 -67.83 7.23 5.88
N GLY A 10 -67.26 6.73 4.77
CA GLY A 10 -65.87 6.29 4.67
C GLY A 10 -65.47 6.13 3.20
N ALA A 11 -64.78 7.15 2.66
CA ALA A 11 -64.19 7.13 1.32
C ALA A 11 -62.81 6.48 1.40
N ASP A 12 -62.65 5.29 0.83
CA ASP A 12 -61.35 4.65 0.71
C ASP A 12 -60.63 5.18 -0.55
N ALA A 13 -59.67 6.07 -0.31
CA ALA A 13 -58.66 6.47 -1.26
C ALA A 13 -57.69 5.30 -1.46
N THR A 14 -57.76 4.64 -2.62
CA THR A 14 -56.74 3.68 -3.07
C THR A 14 -55.46 4.43 -3.44
N SER A 15 -54.52 4.49 -2.51
CA SER A 15 -53.17 5.00 -2.71
C SER A 15 -52.34 4.04 -3.56
N ILE A 16 -51.83 4.58 -4.67
CA ILE A 16 -50.83 4.01 -5.58
C ILE A 16 -49.52 3.82 -4.82
N TRP A 17 -49.00 2.59 -4.75
CA TRP A 17 -47.62 2.31 -4.36
C TRP A 17 -46.82 1.88 -5.58
N LEU A 18 -46.11 2.84 -6.17
CA LEU A 18 -45.08 2.60 -7.17
C LEU A 18 -43.78 2.25 -6.44
N LEU A 19 -43.40 0.97 -6.45
CA LEU A 19 -42.11 0.49 -5.93
C LEU A 19 -40.98 0.93 -6.88
N LEU A 20 -40.31 2.02 -6.55
CA LEU A 20 -39.01 2.40 -7.12
C LEU A 20 -37.93 1.47 -6.55
N LEU A 21 -37.62 0.40 -7.28
CA LEU A 21 -36.38 -0.36 -7.11
C LEU A 21 -35.21 0.49 -7.62
N ILE A 22 -34.69 1.36 -6.74
CA ILE A 22 -33.38 1.94 -6.93
C ILE A 22 -32.38 0.83 -6.62
N PHE A 23 -31.90 0.15 -7.66
CA PHE A 23 -30.65 -0.59 -7.59
C PHE A 23 -29.54 0.45 -7.37
N SER A 24 -29.26 0.79 -6.11
CA SER A 24 -27.94 1.30 -5.76
C SER A 24 -26.99 0.15 -6.04
N ALA A 25 -26.34 0.18 -7.20
CA ALA A 25 -25.11 -0.56 -7.39
C ALA A 25 -24.13 -0.03 -6.34
N SER A 26 -24.05 -0.73 -5.22
CA SER A 26 -22.92 -0.64 -4.31
C SER A 26 -21.72 -1.11 -5.12
N VAL A 27 -21.05 -0.19 -5.81
CA VAL A 27 -19.68 -0.45 -6.24
C VAL A 27 -18.93 -0.68 -4.94
N SER A 28 -18.60 -1.94 -4.69
CA SER A 28 -17.65 -2.29 -3.63
C SER A 28 -16.34 -1.61 -4.01
N ASP A 29 -16.08 -0.42 -3.46
CA ASP A 29 -14.81 0.32 -3.57
C ASP A 29 -13.67 -0.37 -2.80
N SER A 30 -13.72 -1.71 -2.69
CA SER A 30 -12.57 -2.49 -2.30
C SER A 30 -11.54 -2.39 -3.41
N ILE A 31 -10.36 -1.85 -3.10
CA ILE A 31 -9.18 -2.01 -3.95
C ILE A 31 -9.06 -3.48 -4.31
N GLY A 32 -8.95 -3.76 -5.62
CA GLY A 32 -8.68 -5.09 -6.12
C GLY A 32 -7.40 -5.63 -5.50
N GLU A 33 -7.39 -6.93 -5.20
CA GLU A 33 -6.22 -7.65 -4.68
C GLU A 33 -5.04 -7.64 -5.69
N ASP A 34 -5.25 -7.08 -6.89
CA ASP A 34 -4.38 -7.07 -8.07
C ASP A 34 -3.61 -5.76 -8.27
N LEU A 35 -3.65 -4.84 -7.31
CA LEU A 35 -3.18 -3.47 -7.51
C LEU A 35 -1.67 -3.37 -7.76
N LEU A 36 -1.30 -2.75 -8.88
CA LEU A 36 0.06 -2.33 -9.20
C LEU A 36 0.17 -0.80 -9.17
N GLY A 37 0.83 -0.29 -8.14
CA GLY A 37 1.02 1.13 -7.92
C GLY A 37 2.47 1.59 -8.05
N VAL A 38 2.66 2.91 -7.97
CA VAL A 38 4.00 3.53 -7.98
C VAL A 38 4.13 4.52 -6.83
N CYS A 39 5.28 4.55 -6.19
CA CYS A 39 5.63 5.55 -5.19
C CYS A 39 6.07 6.85 -5.90
N TYR A 40 5.35 7.94 -5.64
CA TYR A 40 5.72 9.27 -6.12
C TYR A 40 6.43 10.03 -5.00
N GLY A 41 7.76 9.91 -4.99
CA GLY A 41 8.63 10.72 -4.14
C GLY A 41 8.88 12.10 -4.76
N GLU A 42 8.97 13.11 -3.90
CA GLU A 42 9.14 14.52 -4.28
C GLU A 42 10.49 15.12 -3.80
N LEU A 43 11.45 14.27 -3.38
CA LEU A 43 12.77 14.73 -2.91
C LEU A 43 13.73 15.03 -4.08
N GLY A 44 13.39 16.04 -4.87
CA GLY A 44 14.28 16.58 -5.90
C GLY A 44 13.85 17.94 -6.42
N GLN A 45 14.81 18.84 -6.60
CA GLN A 45 14.53 20.21 -7.07
C GLN A 45 14.29 20.32 -8.59
N ASP A 46 14.53 19.25 -9.34
CA ASP A 46 14.45 19.19 -10.81
C ASP A 46 13.32 18.29 -11.33
N LEU A 47 12.40 17.89 -10.46
CA LEU A 47 11.25 17.05 -10.80
C LEU A 47 10.30 17.77 -11.77
N PRO A 48 9.60 17.02 -12.65
CA PRO A 48 8.75 17.63 -13.65
C PRO A 48 7.46 18.18 -13.02
N PRO A 49 6.73 19.07 -13.72
CA PRO A 49 5.45 19.58 -13.25
C PRO A 49 4.44 18.46 -12.97
N ILE A 50 3.54 18.66 -12.00
CA ILE A 50 2.51 17.69 -11.60
C ILE A 50 1.69 17.20 -12.80
N SER A 51 1.37 18.06 -13.77
CA SER A 51 0.64 17.67 -14.99
C SER A 51 1.38 16.61 -15.82
N THR A 52 2.71 16.71 -15.90
CA THR A 52 3.56 15.69 -16.53
C THR A 52 3.53 14.41 -15.71
N THR A 53 3.62 14.49 -14.38
CA THR A 53 3.51 13.32 -13.50
C THR A 53 2.19 12.57 -13.70
N ILE A 54 1.04 13.27 -13.76
CA ILE A 54 -0.26 12.61 -14.00
C ILE A 54 -0.29 11.94 -15.38
N LYS A 55 0.33 12.54 -16.39
CA LYS A 55 0.45 11.93 -17.72
C LYS A 55 1.29 10.65 -17.66
N LEU A 56 2.45 10.68 -17.01
CA LEU A 56 3.33 9.51 -16.87
C LEU A 56 2.68 8.37 -16.08
N LEU A 57 1.95 8.67 -14.99
CA LEU A 57 1.21 7.64 -14.24
C LEU A 57 0.16 6.94 -15.10
N LYS A 58 -0.51 7.68 -16.00
CA LYS A 58 -1.44 7.11 -16.98
C LYS A 58 -0.73 6.30 -18.06
N GLU A 59 0.41 6.78 -18.56
CA GLU A 59 1.24 6.05 -19.54
C GLU A 59 1.80 4.74 -18.97
N LEU A 60 2.03 4.69 -17.66
CA LEU A 60 2.42 3.47 -16.95
C LEU A 60 1.26 2.51 -16.68
N HIS A 61 0.01 2.93 -16.90
CA HIS A 61 -1.19 2.22 -16.45
C HIS A 61 -1.18 1.92 -14.94
N ALA A 62 -0.67 2.85 -14.13
CA ALA A 62 -0.64 2.68 -12.68
C ALA A 62 -2.06 2.69 -12.08
N ASP A 63 -2.42 1.63 -11.36
CA ASP A 63 -3.70 1.52 -10.66
C ASP A 63 -3.81 2.49 -9.48
N ALA A 64 -2.66 2.80 -8.87
CA ALA A 64 -2.54 3.74 -7.78
C ALA A 64 -1.18 4.42 -7.68
N VAL A 65 -1.16 5.52 -6.93
CA VAL A 65 0.03 6.25 -6.55
C VAL A 65 0.11 6.39 -5.02
N ARG A 66 1.29 6.15 -4.46
CA ARG A 66 1.60 6.45 -3.06
C ARG A 66 2.33 7.76 -2.97
N LEU A 67 1.76 8.70 -2.21
CA LEU A 67 2.34 10.00 -1.88
C LEU A 67 2.94 9.92 -0.47
N TYR A 68 4.06 10.60 -0.24
CA TYR A 68 4.72 10.67 1.07
C TYR A 68 4.25 11.84 1.94
N ASP A 69 3.24 12.57 1.46
CA ASP A 69 2.50 13.59 2.19
C ASP A 69 1.02 13.61 1.73
N ALA A 70 0.31 14.70 1.99
CA ALA A 70 -1.02 14.97 1.47
C ALA A 70 -1.10 16.24 0.61
N ASN A 71 -0.18 16.41 -0.34
CA ASN A 71 -0.07 17.58 -1.22
C ASN A 71 -1.39 17.91 -1.97
N PRO A 72 -2.07 19.03 -1.63
CA PRO A 72 -3.35 19.43 -2.25
C PRO A 72 -3.29 19.61 -3.77
N SER A 73 -2.13 20.02 -4.29
CA SER A 73 -1.94 20.25 -5.73
C SER A 73 -1.94 18.94 -6.49
N VAL A 74 -1.24 17.92 -5.97
CA VAL A 74 -1.23 16.57 -6.54
C VAL A 74 -2.62 15.94 -6.43
N LEU A 75 -3.27 16.05 -5.27
CA LEU A 75 -4.63 15.55 -5.06
C LEU A 75 -5.64 16.19 -6.02
N THR A 76 -5.51 17.49 -6.31
CA THR A 76 -6.34 18.19 -7.29
C THR A 76 -6.10 17.66 -8.70
N ALA A 77 -4.84 17.43 -9.08
CA ALA A 77 -4.48 16.94 -10.41
C ALA A 77 -4.93 15.49 -10.66
N LEU A 78 -5.08 14.69 -9.59
CA LEU A 78 -5.58 13.31 -9.65
C LEU A 78 -7.11 13.21 -9.77
N ARG A 79 -7.86 14.32 -9.70
CA ARG A 79 -9.32 14.32 -9.82
C ARG A 79 -9.79 13.71 -11.14
N GLY A 80 -10.73 12.76 -11.06
CA GLY A 80 -11.34 12.11 -12.22
C GLY A 80 -10.39 11.24 -13.04
N THR A 81 -9.15 11.03 -12.59
CA THR A 81 -8.19 10.17 -13.29
C THR A 81 -8.51 8.69 -13.15
N GLY A 82 -9.22 8.32 -12.08
CA GLY A 82 -9.43 6.92 -11.72
C GLY A 82 -8.20 6.24 -11.15
N ILE A 83 -7.11 6.94 -10.84
CA ILE A 83 -5.92 6.39 -10.15
C ILE A 83 -6.18 6.42 -8.64
N GLY A 84 -5.92 5.30 -7.95
CA GLY A 84 -6.04 5.20 -6.50
C GLY A 84 -4.96 6.01 -5.80
N VAL A 85 -5.27 6.61 -4.65
CA VAL A 85 -4.30 7.44 -3.93
C VAL A 85 -4.11 6.94 -2.51
N ILE A 86 -2.85 6.75 -2.14
CA ILE A 86 -2.40 6.64 -0.76
C ILE A 86 -1.78 7.98 -0.38
N VAL A 87 -2.38 8.68 0.57
CA VAL A 87 -1.79 9.88 1.18
C VAL A 87 -1.08 9.50 2.46
N SER A 88 -0.04 10.25 2.84
CA SER A 88 0.70 9.99 4.07
C SER A 88 0.55 11.11 5.09
N VAL A 89 0.45 10.72 6.35
CA VAL A 89 0.63 11.59 7.52
C VAL A 89 2.11 11.60 7.84
N LEU A 90 2.68 12.78 8.04
CA LEU A 90 4.11 12.92 8.31
C LEU A 90 4.45 12.39 9.70
N ASP A 91 5.65 11.85 9.86
CA ASP A 91 6.15 11.32 11.14
C ASP A 91 6.00 12.35 12.28
N SER A 92 6.29 13.62 11.99
CA SER A 92 6.19 14.74 12.94
C SER A 92 4.75 15.08 13.39
N GLU A 93 3.72 14.60 12.68
CA GLU A 93 2.31 14.82 13.04
C GLU A 93 1.77 13.74 14.01
N LEU A 94 2.47 12.61 14.17
CA LEU A 94 1.97 11.45 14.92
C LEU A 94 1.68 11.78 16.39
N GLN A 95 2.57 12.53 17.04
CA GLN A 95 2.40 12.88 18.45
C GLN A 95 1.12 13.70 18.67
N ASP A 96 0.89 14.72 17.85
CA ASP A 96 -0.29 15.58 17.94
C ASP A 96 -1.58 14.80 17.66
N PHE A 97 -1.53 13.84 16.74
CA PHE A 97 -2.69 12.98 16.43
C PHE A 97 -2.96 12.00 17.55
N ALA A 98 -1.92 11.43 18.16
CA ALA A 98 -2.05 10.52 19.29
C ALA A 98 -2.66 11.21 20.52
N GLN A 99 -2.28 12.47 20.78
CA GLN A 99 -2.66 13.19 21.99
C GLN A 99 -4.00 13.92 21.88
N ASN A 100 -4.40 14.36 20.68
CA ASN A 100 -5.61 15.16 20.50
C ASN A 100 -6.44 14.68 19.29
N PRO A 101 -7.56 13.98 19.50
CA PRO A 101 -8.41 13.50 18.41
C PRO A 101 -8.88 14.60 17.43
N THR A 102 -8.95 15.85 17.88
CA THR A 102 -9.36 16.99 17.04
C THR A 102 -8.36 17.26 15.92
N THR A 103 -7.06 17.02 16.13
CA THR A 103 -6.03 17.25 15.09
C THR A 103 -6.23 16.30 13.92
N ALA A 104 -6.51 15.02 14.18
CA ALA A 104 -6.86 14.03 13.16
C ALA A 104 -8.15 14.40 12.40
N VAL A 105 -9.18 14.91 13.10
CA VAL A 105 -10.42 15.40 12.47
C VAL A 105 -10.15 16.56 11.52
N LEU A 106 -9.37 17.56 11.97
CA LEU A 106 -9.00 18.71 11.16
C LEU A 106 -8.14 18.31 9.96
N TRP A 107 -7.24 17.34 10.12
CA TRP A 107 -6.44 16.81 9.04
C TRP A 107 -7.32 16.13 7.97
N VAL A 108 -8.25 15.25 8.37
CA VAL A 108 -9.21 14.63 7.44
C VAL A 108 -10.11 15.69 6.76
N GLN A 109 -10.49 16.74 7.47
CA GLN A 109 -11.26 17.85 6.91
C GLN A 109 -10.47 18.65 5.88
N LYS A 110 -9.15 18.80 6.08
CA LYS A 110 -8.28 19.59 5.21
C LYS A 110 -7.78 18.80 3.99
N TYR A 111 -7.37 17.56 4.19
CA TYR A 111 -6.59 16.80 3.20
C TYR A 111 -7.33 15.65 2.54
N VAL A 112 -8.47 15.21 3.08
CA VAL A 112 -9.26 14.11 2.52
C VAL A 112 -10.60 14.62 1.98
N SER A 113 -11.35 15.31 2.84
CA SER A 113 -12.73 15.72 2.58
C SER A 113 -12.94 16.60 1.34
N PRO A 114 -12.03 17.54 0.98
CA PRO A 114 -12.21 18.38 -0.21
C PRO A 114 -11.88 17.67 -1.54
N PHE A 115 -11.28 16.48 -1.48
CA PHE A 115 -10.80 15.76 -2.66
C PHE A 115 -11.60 14.49 -2.91
N TYR A 116 -12.03 13.78 -1.86
CA TYR A 116 -12.88 12.60 -1.98
C TYR A 116 -14.35 12.98 -2.28
N PRO A 117 -15.08 12.29 -3.19
CA PRO A 117 -14.65 11.11 -3.96
C PRO A 117 -14.02 11.45 -5.32
N SER A 118 -13.93 12.73 -5.71
CA SER A 118 -13.41 13.11 -7.04
C SER A 118 -11.96 12.65 -7.29
N THR A 119 -11.16 12.58 -6.24
CA THR A 119 -9.86 11.91 -6.19
C THR A 119 -10.05 10.63 -5.38
N ARG A 120 -9.65 9.47 -5.93
CA ARG A 120 -9.90 8.15 -5.34
C ARG A 120 -8.91 7.85 -4.21
N ILE A 121 -8.99 8.60 -3.12
CA ILE A 121 -8.22 8.34 -1.90
C ILE A 121 -8.72 7.03 -1.30
N THR A 122 -7.80 6.11 -1.03
CA THR A 122 -8.11 4.72 -0.65
C THR A 122 -7.40 4.28 0.62
N TYR A 123 -6.21 4.84 0.87
CA TYR A 123 -5.47 4.63 2.12
C TYR A 123 -4.93 5.95 2.66
N ILE A 124 -4.83 6.00 4.00
CA ILE A 124 -3.99 6.94 4.72
C ILE A 124 -2.85 6.14 5.35
N ALA A 125 -1.63 6.37 4.90
CA ALA A 125 -0.42 5.82 5.51
C ALA A 125 0.02 6.71 6.67
N VAL A 126 0.17 6.15 7.87
CA VAL A 126 0.57 6.89 9.08
C VAL A 126 2.06 6.71 9.29
N GLY A 127 2.81 7.76 8.95
CA GLY A 127 4.27 7.77 8.95
C GLY A 127 4.90 6.89 7.86
N ASN A 128 6.22 6.87 7.82
CA ASN A 128 6.99 6.02 6.93
C ASN A 128 8.11 5.28 7.68
N GLU A 129 7.98 3.97 7.82
CA GLU A 129 8.96 3.13 8.52
C GLU A 129 9.23 3.58 9.97
N ILE A 130 8.17 4.03 10.67
CA ILE A 130 8.21 4.50 12.07
C ILE A 130 8.83 3.49 13.02
N LEU A 131 8.70 2.20 12.73
CA LEU A 131 9.22 1.12 13.56
C LEU A 131 10.65 0.72 13.15
N SER A 132 11.38 1.57 12.43
CA SER A 132 12.79 1.33 12.13
C SER A 132 13.71 1.80 13.25
N PRO A 133 14.94 1.25 13.35
CA PRO A 133 15.97 1.82 14.22
C PRO A 133 16.18 3.30 13.93
N GLY A 134 16.19 4.13 14.99
CA GLY A 134 16.36 5.58 14.90
C GLY A 134 15.06 6.39 14.90
N THR A 135 13.92 5.80 14.55
CA THR A 135 12.61 6.47 14.55
C THR A 135 11.64 5.88 15.59
N VAL A 136 11.80 4.61 15.93
CA VAL A 136 10.89 3.88 16.84
C VAL A 136 10.71 4.53 18.20
N ASP A 137 11.78 5.01 18.83
CA ASP A 137 11.69 5.55 20.18
C ASP A 137 10.94 6.88 20.22
N GLU A 138 11.05 7.67 19.16
CA GLU A 138 10.39 8.98 19.04
C GLU A 138 8.92 8.83 18.64
N TYR A 139 8.62 8.00 17.65
CA TYR A 139 7.29 7.97 17.01
C TYR A 139 6.48 6.70 17.30
N GLY A 140 7.14 5.59 17.64
CA GLY A 140 6.51 4.29 17.91
C GLY A 140 5.38 4.34 18.96
N PRO A 141 5.56 5.02 20.12
CA PRO A 141 4.51 5.18 21.12
C PRO A 141 3.25 5.90 20.61
N HIS A 142 3.37 6.69 19.54
CA HIS A 142 2.31 7.53 18.99
C HIS A 142 1.58 6.89 17.82
N LEU A 143 2.18 5.87 17.17
CA LEU A 143 1.68 5.28 15.93
C LEU A 143 0.22 4.79 16.03
N VAL A 144 -0.04 3.77 16.87
CA VAL A 144 -1.38 3.16 16.96
C VAL A 144 -2.44 4.12 17.54
N PRO A 145 -2.15 4.94 18.57
CA PRO A 145 -3.07 5.98 19.01
C PRO A 145 -3.46 6.97 17.89
N ALA A 146 -2.50 7.44 17.10
CA ALA A 146 -2.76 8.32 15.96
C ALA A 146 -3.64 7.64 14.90
N MET A 147 -3.37 6.36 14.60
CA MET A 147 -4.18 5.56 13.66
C MET A 147 -5.63 5.41 14.12
N TRP A 148 -5.88 5.19 15.42
CA TRP A 148 -7.24 5.15 15.97
C TRP A 148 -7.97 6.48 15.81
N ASN A 149 -7.30 7.59 16.10
CA ASN A 149 -7.90 8.92 15.95
C ASN A 149 -8.22 9.26 14.49
N LEU A 150 -7.36 8.86 13.54
CA LEU A 150 -7.66 8.96 12.11
C LEU A 150 -8.82 8.06 11.68
N TYR A 151 -8.87 6.81 12.15
CA TYR A 151 -9.99 5.91 11.89
C TYR A 151 -11.31 6.50 12.38
N HIS A 152 -11.34 7.06 13.60
CA HIS A 152 -12.52 7.71 14.16
C HIS A 152 -12.91 8.98 13.40
N ALA A 153 -11.93 9.78 12.95
CA ALA A 153 -12.18 10.95 12.12
C ALA A 153 -12.84 10.55 10.78
N LEU A 154 -12.38 9.48 10.14
CA LEU A 154 -13.01 8.90 8.95
C LEU A 154 -14.42 8.36 9.28
N ALA A 155 -14.57 7.66 10.40
CA ALA A 155 -15.85 7.09 10.83
C ALA A 155 -16.92 8.15 11.09
N GLY A 156 -16.55 9.29 11.68
CA GLY A 156 -17.44 10.44 11.86
C GLY A 156 -17.98 11.01 10.55
N ARG A 157 -17.35 10.67 9.41
CA ARG A 157 -17.75 11.05 8.06
C ARG A 157 -18.26 9.88 7.21
N ARG A 158 -18.38 8.69 7.80
CA ARG A 158 -18.76 7.43 7.12
C ARG A 158 -17.79 7.02 6.00
N LEU A 159 -16.51 7.33 6.15
CA LEU A 159 -15.46 7.01 5.17
C LEU A 159 -14.59 5.82 5.56
N GLN A 160 -14.71 5.27 6.77
CA GLN A 160 -13.85 4.20 7.31
C GLN A 160 -13.90 2.88 6.52
N ASP A 161 -14.96 2.66 5.75
CA ASP A 161 -15.11 1.49 4.89
C ASP A 161 -14.57 1.71 3.47
N HIS A 162 -14.37 2.97 3.07
CA HIS A 162 -13.84 3.37 1.77
C HIS A 162 -12.37 3.75 1.80
N ILE A 163 -11.91 4.32 2.93
CA ILE A 163 -10.55 4.79 3.15
C ILE A 163 -9.99 4.06 4.36
N LYS A 164 -8.97 3.23 4.15
CA LYS A 164 -8.35 2.44 5.21
C LYS A 164 -7.11 3.14 5.76
N VAL A 165 -6.82 2.92 7.03
CA VAL A 165 -5.64 3.45 7.69
C VAL A 165 -4.60 2.34 7.76
N VAL A 166 -3.36 2.64 7.38
CA VAL A 166 -2.22 1.70 7.34
C VAL A 166 -0.98 2.37 7.92
N ALA A 167 0.04 1.57 8.23
CA ALA A 167 1.36 2.06 8.64
C ALA A 167 2.41 1.27 7.85
N PRO A 168 3.06 1.88 6.84
CA PRO A 168 4.17 1.26 6.13
C PRO A 168 5.34 1.00 7.08
N VAL A 169 5.83 -0.24 7.12
CA VAL A 169 6.98 -0.64 7.95
C VAL A 169 8.12 -1.16 7.08
N SER A 170 9.36 -0.94 7.53
CA SER A 170 10.55 -1.56 6.90
C SER A 170 10.50 -3.08 7.03
N GLY A 171 11.11 -3.78 6.07
CA GLY A 171 11.38 -5.22 6.17
C GLY A 171 12.25 -5.61 7.38
N ASP A 172 13.02 -4.67 7.94
CA ASP A 172 13.87 -4.86 9.13
C ASP A 172 13.05 -5.14 10.41
N ILE A 173 11.72 -5.01 10.33
CA ILE A 173 10.82 -5.39 11.41
C ILE A 173 10.83 -6.90 11.71
N LEU A 174 11.28 -7.71 10.75
CA LEU A 174 11.48 -9.15 10.93
C LEU A 174 12.83 -9.39 11.63
N GLY A 175 12.77 -9.84 12.89
CA GLY A 175 13.96 -10.29 13.61
C GLY A 175 14.45 -11.66 13.17
N THR A 176 13.54 -12.51 12.69
CA THR A 176 13.86 -13.77 12.02
C THR A 176 13.07 -13.83 10.71
N SER A 177 13.74 -14.22 9.63
CA SER A 177 13.13 -14.37 8.30
C SER A 177 13.57 -15.64 7.57
N TRP A 178 14.45 -16.44 8.20
CA TRP A 178 14.97 -17.68 7.63
C TRP A 178 14.84 -18.87 8.58
N PRO A 179 14.28 -20.01 8.12
CA PRO A 179 13.50 -20.14 6.88
C PRO A 179 12.21 -19.30 6.94
N PRO A 180 11.52 -19.03 5.81
CA PRO A 180 10.30 -18.22 5.81
C PRO A 180 9.25 -18.67 6.84
N SER A 181 9.07 -19.98 7.01
CA SER A 181 8.16 -20.55 8.03
C SER A 181 8.50 -20.25 9.49
N LYS A 182 9.71 -19.72 9.77
CA LYS A 182 10.16 -19.24 11.08
C LYS A 182 10.17 -17.73 11.21
N GLY A 183 9.56 -17.02 10.26
CA GLY A 183 9.41 -15.58 10.33
C GLY A 183 8.91 -15.13 11.70
N ALA A 184 9.55 -14.11 12.30
CA ALA A 184 9.17 -13.56 13.60
C ALA A 184 9.53 -12.07 13.68
N PHE A 185 8.66 -11.26 14.31
CA PHE A 185 8.87 -9.83 14.48
C PHE A 185 9.83 -9.52 15.63
N SER A 186 10.69 -8.50 15.46
CA SER A 186 11.63 -8.05 16.50
C SER A 186 10.98 -7.10 17.53
N GLN A 187 9.96 -6.33 17.14
CA GLN A 187 9.38 -5.24 17.94
C GLN A 187 7.92 -5.49 18.32
N LEU A 188 7.67 -6.53 19.11
CA LEU A 188 6.33 -6.98 19.46
C LEU A 188 5.47 -5.94 20.19
N ASN A 189 6.09 -5.05 20.97
CA ASN A 189 5.40 -4.01 21.74
C ASN A 189 4.63 -3.03 20.83
N TYR A 190 5.09 -2.82 19.59
CA TYR A 190 4.44 -1.92 18.64
C TYR A 190 3.70 -2.69 17.54
N ILE A 191 4.27 -3.81 17.06
CA ILE A 191 3.69 -4.58 15.96
C ILE A 191 2.41 -5.30 16.36
N HIS A 192 2.34 -5.89 17.55
CA HIS A 192 1.13 -6.62 17.94
C HIS A 192 -0.08 -5.67 18.07
N PRO A 193 0.01 -4.49 18.73
CA PRO A 193 -1.07 -3.51 18.71
C PRO A 193 -1.43 -3.01 17.29
N LEU A 194 -0.43 -2.77 16.42
CA LEU A 194 -0.65 -2.38 15.03
C LEU A 194 -1.47 -3.42 14.28
N LEU A 195 -1.07 -4.69 14.33
CA LEU A 195 -1.77 -5.76 13.64
C LEU A 195 -3.19 -5.98 14.18
N ARG A 196 -3.41 -5.80 15.49
CA ARG A 196 -4.77 -5.83 16.08
C ARG A 196 -5.64 -4.69 15.57
N PHE A 197 -5.08 -3.49 15.42
CA PHE A 197 -5.77 -2.38 14.78
C PHE A 197 -6.16 -2.71 13.33
N LEU A 198 -5.21 -3.24 12.54
CA LEU A 198 -5.45 -3.58 11.13
C LEU A 198 -6.49 -4.71 10.99
N GLU A 199 -6.46 -5.71 11.87
CA GLU A 199 -7.45 -6.79 11.93
C GLU A 199 -8.85 -6.25 12.22
N TYR A 200 -8.98 -5.37 13.22
CA TYR A 200 -10.25 -4.76 13.59
C TYR A 200 -10.84 -3.91 12.46
N THR A 201 -10.00 -3.11 11.81
CA THR A 201 -10.40 -2.16 10.76
C THR A 201 -10.51 -2.79 9.36
N LYS A 202 -10.21 -4.09 9.25
CA LYS A 202 -10.14 -4.85 7.99
C LYS A 202 -9.20 -4.18 6.98
N SER A 203 -8.05 -3.75 7.47
CA SER A 203 -6.99 -3.12 6.70
C SER A 203 -5.87 -4.12 6.39
N LYS A 204 -4.84 -3.70 5.66
CA LYS A 204 -3.69 -4.53 5.28
C LYS A 204 -2.42 -4.11 6.00
N PHE A 205 -1.50 -5.05 6.18
CA PHE A 205 -0.16 -4.79 6.69
C PHE A 205 0.77 -4.38 5.54
N PHE A 206 1.12 -3.10 5.50
CA PHE A 206 2.03 -2.55 4.49
C PHE A 206 3.48 -2.75 4.94
N ILE A 207 4.23 -3.56 4.20
CA ILE A 207 5.65 -3.80 4.44
C ILE A 207 6.47 -3.43 3.21
N ASN A 208 7.60 -2.79 3.42
CA ASN A 208 8.56 -2.46 2.36
C ASN A 208 9.46 -3.68 2.12
N VAL A 209 9.52 -4.17 0.88
CA VAL A 209 10.18 -5.43 0.52
C VAL A 209 11.23 -5.16 -0.55
N TYR A 210 12.50 -5.27 -0.18
CA TYR A 210 13.63 -4.96 -1.07
C TYR A 210 14.62 -6.12 -1.17
N PRO A 211 14.42 -7.08 -2.11
CA PRO A 211 15.39 -8.11 -2.43
C PRO A 211 16.79 -7.57 -2.76
N TYR A 212 16.85 -6.36 -3.32
CA TYR A 212 18.10 -5.65 -3.60
C TYR A 212 19.01 -5.54 -2.36
N TYR A 213 18.49 -5.10 -1.21
CA TYR A 213 19.34 -4.90 -0.03
C TYR A 213 19.89 -6.23 0.50
N ALA A 214 19.07 -7.29 0.53
CA ALA A 214 19.51 -8.62 0.93
C ALA A 214 20.61 -9.18 0.00
N HIS A 215 20.43 -9.03 -1.32
CA HIS A 215 21.45 -9.39 -2.31
C HIS A 215 22.74 -8.58 -2.12
N ARG A 216 22.63 -7.26 -1.97
CA ARG A 216 23.77 -6.37 -1.79
C ARG A 216 24.59 -6.72 -0.54
N MET A 217 23.92 -7.05 0.56
CA MET A 217 24.59 -7.36 1.83
C MET A 217 25.22 -8.76 1.82
N ASN A 218 24.55 -9.75 1.23
CA ASN A 218 24.97 -11.15 1.28
C ASN A 218 24.90 -11.84 -0.10
N PRO A 219 25.66 -11.37 -1.11
CA PRO A 219 25.49 -11.82 -2.51
C PRO A 219 25.82 -13.29 -2.75
N VAL A 220 26.57 -13.92 -1.82
CA VAL A 220 26.87 -15.36 -1.87
C VAL A 220 25.69 -16.21 -1.42
N GLN A 221 24.95 -15.78 -0.39
CA GLN A 221 23.80 -16.53 0.14
C GLN A 221 22.48 -16.11 -0.53
N VAL A 222 22.43 -14.90 -1.06
CA VAL A 222 21.32 -14.36 -1.84
C VAL A 222 21.86 -14.08 -3.24
N PRO A 223 21.92 -15.08 -4.13
CA PRO A 223 22.45 -14.87 -5.47
C PRO A 223 21.51 -13.98 -6.29
N LEU A 224 22.06 -13.27 -7.29
CA LEU A 224 21.32 -12.26 -8.05
C LEU A 224 20.11 -12.87 -8.76
N ASP A 225 20.25 -14.05 -9.33
CA ASP A 225 19.18 -14.77 -10.04
C ASP A 225 17.97 -15.11 -9.14
N TYR A 226 18.22 -15.39 -7.86
CA TYR A 226 17.17 -15.57 -6.84
C TYR A 226 16.49 -14.24 -6.47
N ALA A 227 17.26 -13.16 -6.38
CA ALA A 227 16.73 -11.83 -6.05
C ALA A 227 15.91 -11.18 -7.18
N VAL A 228 16.16 -11.56 -8.44
CA VAL A 228 15.52 -10.98 -9.64
C VAL A 228 14.65 -11.97 -10.43
N PHE A 229 14.13 -13.00 -9.78
CA PHE A 229 13.14 -13.94 -10.34
C PHE A 229 13.61 -14.73 -11.58
N LEU A 230 14.90 -15.04 -11.67
CA LEU A 230 15.47 -15.78 -12.81
C LEU A 230 15.60 -17.30 -12.58
N LYS A 231 15.36 -17.78 -11.37
CA LYS A 231 15.48 -19.20 -11.07
C LYS A 231 14.41 -20.03 -11.78
N THR A 232 14.83 -21.12 -12.41
CA THR A 232 13.94 -22.14 -13.00
C THR A 232 13.69 -23.33 -12.07
N GLU A 233 14.55 -23.49 -11.06
CA GLU A 233 14.44 -24.48 -9.99
C GLU A 233 14.40 -23.76 -8.64
N PRO A 234 13.76 -24.32 -7.59
CA PRO A 234 13.75 -23.68 -6.28
C PRO A 234 15.17 -23.43 -5.79
N GLU A 235 15.47 -22.23 -5.28
CA GLU A 235 16.73 -21.95 -4.59
C GLU A 235 16.84 -22.86 -3.36
N PHE A 236 15.71 -23.08 -2.69
CA PHE A 236 15.57 -24.04 -1.60
C PHE A 236 14.11 -24.47 -1.45
N LYS A 237 13.90 -25.49 -0.61
CA LYS A 237 12.59 -25.80 -0.04
C LYS A 237 12.64 -25.48 1.44
N ASP A 238 11.63 -24.79 1.93
CA ASP A 238 11.51 -24.49 3.36
C ASP A 238 11.57 -25.81 4.15
N PRO A 239 12.49 -25.94 5.12
CA PRO A 239 12.77 -27.20 5.79
C PRO A 239 11.63 -27.67 6.71
N ILE A 240 10.64 -26.81 6.99
CA ILE A 240 9.50 -27.12 7.85
C ILE A 240 8.26 -27.38 7.02
N THR A 241 7.94 -26.49 6.08
CA THR A 241 6.70 -26.59 5.29
C THR A 241 6.88 -27.38 4.00
N GLY A 242 8.13 -27.55 3.53
CA GLY A 242 8.45 -28.17 2.24
C GLY A 242 8.14 -27.27 1.04
N LEU A 243 7.68 -26.04 1.26
CA LEU A 243 7.31 -25.11 0.19
C LEU A 243 8.56 -24.68 -0.59
N PRO A 244 8.53 -24.74 -1.94
CA PRO A 244 9.65 -24.31 -2.76
C PRO A 244 9.64 -22.78 -2.94
N TYR A 245 10.82 -22.16 -2.78
CA TYR A 245 11.00 -20.73 -3.04
C TYR A 245 11.93 -20.53 -4.24
N TYR A 246 11.38 -19.90 -5.29
CA TYR A 246 12.10 -19.60 -6.53
C TYR A 246 12.64 -18.18 -6.57
N ASN A 247 12.12 -17.29 -5.73
CA ASN A 247 12.55 -15.90 -5.66
C ASN A 247 12.52 -15.40 -4.21
N LEU A 248 13.35 -14.39 -3.93
CA LEU A 248 13.47 -13.83 -2.59
C LEU A 248 12.22 -13.04 -2.16
N PHE A 249 11.53 -12.41 -3.10
CA PHE A 249 10.32 -11.62 -2.83
C PHE A 249 9.24 -12.46 -2.13
N ASP A 250 8.95 -13.66 -2.66
CA ASP A 250 8.04 -14.63 -2.05
C ASP A 250 8.49 -15.04 -0.64
N ALA A 251 9.77 -15.32 -0.47
CA ALA A 251 10.32 -15.73 0.82
C ALA A 251 10.18 -14.62 1.88
N MET A 252 10.37 -13.35 1.49
CA MET A 252 10.20 -12.20 2.40
C MET A 252 8.73 -11.98 2.80
N ILE A 253 7.79 -12.12 1.85
CA ILE A 253 6.36 -12.02 2.14
C ILE A 253 5.89 -13.19 3.01
N ASP A 254 6.34 -14.41 2.74
CA ASP A 254 5.95 -15.58 3.52
C ASP A 254 6.58 -15.59 4.93
N ALA A 255 7.78 -15.02 5.08
CA ALA A 255 8.33 -14.72 6.40
C ALA A 255 7.43 -13.75 7.18
N THR A 256 6.87 -12.74 6.50
CA THR A 256 5.92 -11.80 7.11
C THR A 256 4.64 -12.49 7.55
N TYR A 257 4.03 -13.31 6.69
CA TYR A 257 2.84 -14.09 7.07
C TYR A 257 3.12 -15.05 8.23
N SER A 258 4.29 -15.69 8.25
CA SER A 258 4.69 -16.59 9.34
C SER A 258 4.87 -15.82 10.66
N ALA A 259 5.47 -14.62 10.61
CA ALA A 259 5.62 -13.74 11.77
C ALA A 259 4.27 -13.29 12.33
N MET A 260 3.30 -12.99 11.47
CA MET A 260 1.93 -12.68 11.89
C MET A 260 1.25 -13.88 12.53
N LEU A 261 1.42 -15.08 11.95
CA LEU A 261 0.86 -16.32 12.49
C LEU A 261 1.44 -16.67 13.87
N ASP A 262 2.74 -16.47 14.07
CA ASP A 262 3.44 -16.75 15.34
C ASP A 262 2.84 -15.97 16.53
N ILE A 263 2.31 -14.78 16.28
CA ILE A 263 1.61 -13.94 17.28
C ILE A 263 0.08 -14.01 17.18
N GLY A 264 -0.45 -15.02 16.46
CA GLY A 264 -1.88 -15.32 16.40
C GLY A 264 -2.72 -14.40 15.50
N ILE A 265 -2.10 -13.68 14.58
CA ILE A 265 -2.77 -12.83 13.58
C ILE A 265 -2.93 -13.60 12.28
N THR A 266 -4.16 -13.83 11.84
CA THR A 266 -4.45 -14.69 10.67
C THR A 266 -5.33 -14.05 9.60
N LYS A 267 -5.98 -12.92 9.91
CA LYS A 267 -6.99 -12.28 9.06
C LYS A 267 -6.51 -10.99 8.39
N VAL A 268 -5.29 -10.55 8.67
CA VAL A 268 -4.70 -9.37 8.05
C VAL A 268 -3.91 -9.84 6.83
N GLY A 269 -4.26 -9.34 5.66
CA GLY A 269 -3.49 -9.56 4.43
C GLY A 269 -2.29 -8.62 4.34
N VAL A 270 -1.30 -8.98 3.53
CA VAL A 270 -0.10 -8.16 3.27
C VAL A 270 -0.30 -7.28 2.03
N ALA A 271 0.31 -6.11 2.05
CA ALA A 271 0.59 -5.28 0.87
C ALA A 271 2.06 -4.88 0.88
N VAL A 272 2.68 -4.80 -0.29
CA VAL A 272 4.05 -4.33 -0.44
C VAL A 272 4.02 -2.82 -0.65
N GLY A 273 4.35 -2.07 0.40
CA GLY A 273 4.29 -0.62 0.43
C GLY A 273 5.34 0.06 -0.44
N GLU A 274 6.46 -0.62 -0.65
CA GLU A 274 7.55 -0.26 -1.55
C GLU A 274 8.34 -1.51 -1.96
N THR A 275 8.76 -1.53 -3.22
CA THR A 275 9.78 -2.45 -3.70
C THR A 275 10.42 -1.91 -4.97
N GLY A 276 11.71 -2.19 -5.18
CA GLY A 276 12.40 -1.71 -6.38
C GLY A 276 13.82 -2.22 -6.49
N TRP A 277 14.57 -1.64 -7.42
CA TRP A 277 15.99 -1.90 -7.62
C TRP A 277 16.68 -0.66 -8.19
N PRO A 278 17.80 -0.19 -7.61
CA PRO A 278 18.46 1.02 -8.08
C PRO A 278 19.16 0.80 -9.43
N THR A 279 19.19 1.86 -10.23
CA THR A 279 19.70 1.86 -11.60
C THR A 279 21.16 2.27 -11.71
N ALA A 280 21.74 2.79 -10.63
CA ALA A 280 23.15 3.20 -10.53
C ALA A 280 23.58 3.39 -9.05
N GLY A 281 24.82 3.82 -8.84
CA GLY A 281 25.32 4.28 -7.54
C GLY A 281 25.79 3.19 -6.57
N GLY A 282 25.74 1.91 -6.95
CA GLY A 282 26.13 0.83 -6.05
C GLY A 282 26.31 -0.54 -6.70
N TYR A 283 26.74 -1.50 -5.89
CA TYR A 283 26.90 -2.90 -6.31
C TYR A 283 25.57 -3.47 -6.81
N ALA A 284 25.62 -4.18 -7.95
CA ALA A 284 24.47 -4.75 -8.66
C ALA A 284 23.38 -3.75 -9.10
N ALA A 285 23.60 -2.44 -8.93
CA ALA A 285 22.72 -1.39 -9.39
C ALA A 285 23.00 -1.05 -10.87
N SER A 286 22.04 -1.33 -11.75
CA SER A 286 22.11 -0.98 -13.17
C SER A 286 20.71 -0.86 -13.76
N ALA A 287 20.51 0.00 -14.75
CA ALA A 287 19.23 0.10 -15.46
C ALA A 287 18.77 -1.26 -16.03
N ARG A 288 19.72 -2.11 -16.45
CA ARG A 288 19.44 -3.48 -16.93
C ARG A 288 18.88 -4.36 -15.81
N THR A 289 19.51 -4.36 -14.64
CA THR A 289 19.07 -5.19 -13.49
C THR A 289 17.75 -4.68 -12.94
N ALA A 290 17.57 -3.35 -12.88
CA ALA A 290 16.32 -2.76 -12.44
C ALA A 290 15.15 -3.09 -13.38
N LYS A 291 15.33 -2.93 -14.70
CA LYS A 291 14.34 -3.35 -15.70
C LYS A 291 13.99 -4.83 -15.54
N LEU A 292 15.00 -5.68 -15.32
CA LEU A 292 14.79 -7.11 -15.13
C LEU A 292 13.98 -7.43 -13.88
N TYR A 293 14.35 -6.83 -12.73
CA TYR A 293 13.64 -7.01 -11.46
C TYR A 293 12.17 -6.59 -11.59
N ILE A 294 11.93 -5.37 -12.07
CA ILE A 294 10.58 -4.79 -12.17
C ILE A 294 9.70 -5.59 -13.14
N ARG A 295 10.22 -5.91 -14.33
CA ARG A 295 9.47 -6.71 -15.32
C ARG A 295 9.07 -8.07 -14.75
N ASN A 296 10.02 -8.78 -14.12
CA ASN A 296 9.74 -10.12 -13.60
C ASN A 296 8.82 -10.07 -12.37
N LEU A 297 8.93 -9.04 -11.53
CA LEU A 297 8.01 -8.80 -10.41
C LEU A 297 6.57 -8.61 -10.91
N ILE A 298 6.37 -7.75 -11.92
CA ILE A 298 5.05 -7.50 -12.53
C ILE A 298 4.45 -8.82 -13.07
N GLN A 299 5.23 -9.58 -13.85
CA GLN A 299 4.79 -10.88 -14.34
C GLN A 299 4.49 -11.88 -13.22
N HIS A 300 5.26 -11.85 -12.13
CA HIS A 300 5.07 -12.74 -11.00
C HIS A 300 3.75 -12.45 -10.26
N VAL A 301 3.49 -11.20 -9.89
CA VAL A 301 2.26 -10.85 -9.14
C VAL A 301 0.98 -11.04 -9.97
N GLN A 302 1.09 -10.98 -11.29
CA GLN A 302 -0.02 -11.29 -12.20
C GLN A 302 -0.38 -12.79 -12.22
N ARG A 303 0.60 -13.66 -11.98
CA ARG A 303 0.40 -15.12 -11.98
C ARG A 303 -0.27 -15.62 -10.70
N GLY A 304 -0.13 -14.92 -9.57
CA GLY A 304 -0.76 -15.32 -8.32
C GLY A 304 -0.09 -14.75 -7.09
N GLY A 305 -0.30 -15.42 -5.96
CA GLY A 305 0.37 -15.09 -4.70
C GLY A 305 1.66 -15.89 -4.48
N THR A 306 2.06 -15.98 -3.22
CA THR A 306 3.28 -16.64 -2.76
C THR A 306 3.09 -18.16 -2.57
N PRO A 307 4.16 -18.95 -2.35
CA PRO A 307 4.05 -20.37 -2.03
C PRO A 307 3.13 -20.68 -0.84
N ASN A 308 3.17 -19.90 0.24
CA ASN A 308 2.31 -20.09 1.42
C ASN A 308 0.88 -19.56 1.20
N ARG A 309 0.69 -18.59 0.30
CA ARG A 309 -0.60 -17.93 0.02
C ARG A 309 -0.87 -17.84 -1.49
N PRO A 310 -0.97 -18.96 -2.22
CA PRO A 310 -0.94 -18.96 -3.70
C PRO A 310 -2.15 -18.29 -4.35
N LYS A 311 -3.26 -18.17 -3.62
CA LYS A 311 -4.51 -17.56 -4.10
C LYS A 311 -4.70 -16.11 -3.62
N GLU A 312 -3.85 -15.64 -2.71
CA GLU A 312 -3.96 -14.29 -2.16
C GLU A 312 -3.01 -13.39 -2.93
N ARG A 313 -3.59 -12.47 -3.72
CA ARG A 313 -2.79 -11.51 -4.46
C ARG A 313 -2.38 -10.36 -3.54
N VAL A 314 -1.19 -9.85 -3.78
CA VAL A 314 -0.53 -8.88 -2.93
C VAL A 314 -0.45 -7.56 -3.69
N PRO A 315 -1.11 -6.48 -3.23
CA PRO A 315 -0.91 -5.15 -3.79
C PRO A 315 0.57 -4.76 -3.69
N VAL A 316 1.14 -4.20 -4.76
CA VAL A 316 2.56 -3.82 -4.81
C VAL A 316 2.73 -2.39 -5.31
N PHE A 317 3.58 -1.63 -4.63
CA PHE A 317 3.97 -0.29 -5.03
C PHE A 317 5.44 -0.25 -5.41
N LEU A 318 5.73 0.12 -6.66
CA LEU A 318 7.08 0.23 -7.16
C LEU A 318 7.75 1.50 -6.64
N PHE A 319 8.91 1.35 -6.02
CA PHE A 319 9.77 2.44 -5.60
C PHE A 319 10.89 2.66 -6.64
N SER A 320 10.93 3.78 -7.36
CA SER A 320 9.97 4.91 -7.34
C SER A 320 9.75 5.50 -8.73
N LEU A 321 8.84 6.49 -8.84
CA LEU A 321 8.52 7.12 -10.12
C LEU A 321 9.72 7.86 -10.73
N TYR A 322 10.50 8.58 -9.91
CA TYR A 322 11.61 9.42 -10.35
C TYR A 322 12.91 9.11 -9.61
N ASN A 323 14.04 9.39 -10.26
CA ASN A 323 15.29 9.60 -9.54
C ASN A 323 15.17 10.87 -8.69
N GLU A 324 15.50 10.77 -7.39
CA GLU A 324 15.31 11.82 -6.39
C GLU A 324 16.68 12.30 -5.88
N ASN A 325 17.19 13.38 -6.44
CA ASN A 325 18.59 13.82 -6.24
C ASN A 325 18.87 14.46 -4.87
N GLU A 326 17.84 14.84 -4.11
CA GLU A 326 17.97 15.36 -2.74
C GLU A 326 17.93 14.25 -1.68
N LYS A 327 17.70 12.98 -2.06
CA LYS A 327 17.75 11.87 -1.10
C LYS A 327 19.14 11.77 -0.44
N ILE A 328 19.11 11.71 0.88
CA ILE A 328 20.28 11.50 1.74
C ILE A 328 20.57 10.01 1.83
N GLY A 329 21.85 9.65 1.91
CA GLY A 329 22.29 8.26 2.08
C GLY A 329 23.28 7.83 1.00
N PRO A 330 23.42 6.51 0.77
CA PRO A 330 24.24 5.98 -0.31
C PRO A 330 23.79 6.53 -1.67
N ASP A 331 24.70 6.61 -2.64
CA ASP A 331 24.40 7.16 -3.99
C ASP A 331 23.27 6.40 -4.71
N THR A 332 23.04 5.14 -4.34
CA THR A 332 21.88 4.35 -4.82
C THR A 332 20.54 5.01 -4.53
N GLU A 333 20.42 5.74 -3.43
CA GLU A 333 19.18 6.41 -3.02
C GLU A 333 18.68 7.43 -4.04
N LYS A 334 19.57 7.97 -4.88
CA LYS A 334 19.22 8.93 -5.93
C LYS A 334 18.80 8.29 -7.25
N ASN A 335 18.78 6.95 -7.31
CA ASN A 335 18.75 6.21 -8.58
C ASN A 335 17.67 5.10 -8.65
N TRP A 336 16.56 5.22 -7.92
CA TRP A 336 15.46 4.23 -7.90
C TRP A 336 14.36 4.45 -8.95
N GLY A 337 14.43 5.55 -9.69
CA GLY A 337 13.39 6.00 -10.60
C GLY A 337 13.16 5.12 -11.82
N ILE A 338 11.89 4.97 -12.19
CA ILE A 338 11.47 4.53 -13.54
C ILE A 338 11.81 5.63 -14.56
N PHE A 339 11.68 6.89 -14.17
CA PHE A 339 11.98 8.06 -14.99
C PHE A 339 13.11 8.90 -14.38
N TYR A 340 13.85 9.58 -15.26
CA TYR A 340 14.69 10.71 -14.88
C TYR A 340 13.81 11.93 -14.53
N PRO A 341 14.35 12.93 -13.81
CA PRO A 341 13.61 14.17 -13.48
C PRO A 341 13.13 14.94 -14.72
N ASN A 342 13.81 14.78 -15.85
CA ASN A 342 13.39 15.35 -17.14
C ASN A 342 12.24 14.58 -17.83
N ALA A 343 11.56 13.66 -17.13
CA ALA A 343 10.47 12.81 -17.61
C ALA A 343 10.86 11.79 -18.70
N THR A 344 12.14 11.59 -19.01
CA THR A 344 12.59 10.51 -19.90
C THR A 344 12.73 9.19 -19.12
N LYS A 345 12.47 8.06 -19.79
CA LYS A 345 12.56 6.73 -19.19
C LYS A 345 14.01 6.37 -18.87
N VAL A 346 14.26 5.87 -17.66
CA VAL A 346 15.52 5.18 -17.32
C VAL A 346 15.51 3.76 -17.91
N TYR A 347 14.34 3.13 -17.90
CA TYR A 347 14.04 1.85 -18.55
C TYR A 347 12.56 1.76 -18.91
N ASP A 348 12.21 0.91 -19.89
CA ASP A 348 10.82 0.66 -20.23
C ASP A 348 10.14 -0.27 -19.23
N VAL A 349 8.93 0.11 -18.82
CA VAL A 349 8.02 -0.66 -17.99
C VAL A 349 6.58 -0.29 -18.36
N ASP A 350 5.69 -1.26 -18.23
CA ASP A 350 4.24 -1.12 -18.33
C ASP A 350 3.62 -1.92 -17.16
N LEU A 351 2.70 -1.30 -16.41
CA LEU A 351 2.02 -1.96 -15.29
C LEU A 351 0.74 -2.67 -15.71
N ASP A 352 0.31 -2.52 -16.98
CA ASP A 352 -0.86 -3.22 -17.47
C ASP A 352 -0.63 -4.75 -17.50
N PRO A 353 -1.52 -5.54 -16.86
CA PRO A 353 -1.47 -7.00 -16.88
C PRO A 353 -1.70 -7.68 -18.23
N VAL A 354 -2.11 -6.96 -19.27
CA VAL A 354 -2.41 -7.56 -20.59
C VAL A 354 -1.25 -7.41 -21.58
N THR A 355 -0.34 -6.46 -21.39
CA THR A 355 0.70 -6.11 -22.38
C THR A 355 2.10 -6.61 -22.03
N SER A 356 2.31 -7.20 -20.85
CA SER A 356 3.62 -7.61 -20.32
C SER A 356 4.27 -8.84 -21.01
N ASP A 357 3.61 -9.37 -22.06
CA ASP A 357 4.05 -10.50 -22.90
C ASP A 357 4.83 -10.09 -24.17
N LEU A 358 5.17 -8.81 -24.35
CA LEU A 358 5.94 -8.30 -25.50
C LEU A 358 7.39 -7.92 -25.18
#